data_AF-A0A2A5ENX9-F1
#
_entry.id   AF-A0A2A5ENX9-F1
#
_cell.length_a   1.000
_cell.length_b   1.000
_cell.length_c   1.000
_cell.angle_alpha   90.00
_cell.angle_beta   90.00
_cell.angle_gamma   90.00
#
_symmetry.space_group_name_H-M   'P 1'
#
loop_
_entity.id
_entity.type
_entity.pdbx_description
1 polymer ?
#
loop_
_entity_poly.entity_id
_entity_poly.type
_entity_poly.pdbx_seq_one_letter_code
_entity_poly.pdbx_strand_id
1 'polypeptide(L)'
;MRAAAAPDDLPAAIAVAAGQDSSSGFDGLPDTAKDDLLRSIEVADPAFFDQLVLQTYNGYYTNPEVFERLGYETPKLAPPGAQPDLLDVSLLDQQRNREPFWKKV
;
A
#
# COMPACT_ATOMS: atom_id res chain seq x y z
N MET A 1 23.63 4.91 20.03
CA MET A 1 22.16 4.91 20.19
C MET A 1 21.66 6.18 19.51
N ARG A 2 21.26 6.11 18.24
CA ARG A 2 20.81 7.26 17.44
C ARG A 2 19.30 7.37 17.64
N ALA A 3 18.84 8.56 18.05
CA ALA A 3 17.42 8.83 18.28
C ALA A 3 16.62 8.60 16.99
N ALA A 4 15.45 7.96 17.11
CA ALA A 4 14.48 7.89 16.02
C ALA A 4 14.01 9.30 15.68
N ALA A 5 14.03 9.66 14.39
CA ALA A 5 13.50 10.93 13.91
C ALA A 5 11.98 11.01 14.18
N ALA A 6 11.48 12.21 14.46
CA ALA A 6 10.07 12.43 14.78
C ALA A 6 9.20 12.24 13.51
N PRO A 7 7.91 11.83 13.65
CA PRO A 7 7.03 11.59 12.51
C PRO A 7 6.78 12.83 11.62
N ASP A 8 7.04 14.04 12.13
CA ASP A 8 6.93 15.29 11.38
C ASP A 8 8.12 15.56 10.43
N ASP A 9 9.21 14.78 10.53
CA ASP A 9 10.43 14.93 9.69
C ASP A 9 10.38 14.10 8.39
N LEU A 10 9.40 13.20 8.25
CA LEU A 10 9.28 12.28 7.11
C LEU A 10 9.06 12.97 5.75
N PRO A 11 8.20 14.00 5.62
CA PRO A 11 8.02 14.73 4.36
C PRO A 11 9.27 15.53 3.96
N ALA A 12 9.99 16.07 4.95
CA ALA A 12 11.22 16.82 4.73
C ALA A 12 12.36 15.90 4.25
N ALA A 13 12.46 14.69 4.78
CA ALA A 13 13.45 13.70 4.33
C ALA A 13 13.24 13.28 2.86
N ILE A 14 11.99 13.10 2.41
CA ILE A 14 11.68 12.83 1.00
C ILE A 14 12.04 14.04 0.12
N ALA A 15 11.70 15.26 0.54
CA ALA A 15 12.00 16.48 -0.22
C ALA A 15 13.50 16.83 -0.25
N VAL A 16 14.25 16.45 0.79
CA VAL A 16 15.71 16.63 0.89
C VAL A 16 16.45 15.56 0.10
N ALA A 17 15.97 14.31 0.11
CA ALA A 17 16.52 13.24 -0.72
C ALA A 17 16.16 13.40 -2.21
N ALA A 18 14.96 13.90 -2.54
CA ALA A 18 14.50 14.19 -3.90
C ALA A 18 15.14 15.43 -4.55
N GLY A 19 16.11 16.08 -3.88
CA GLY A 19 16.84 17.22 -4.39
C GLY A 19 16.05 18.52 -4.26
N GLN A 20 16.37 19.30 -3.22
CA GLN A 20 15.98 20.72 -3.09
C GLN A 20 16.55 21.61 -4.22
N ASP A 21 17.39 21.07 -5.11
CA ASP A 21 18.11 21.84 -6.14
C ASP A 21 17.59 21.63 -7.58
N SER A 22 16.62 20.74 -7.81
CA SER A 22 15.99 20.58 -9.12
C SER A 22 14.65 21.30 -9.16
N SER A 23 14.51 22.30 -10.04
CA SER A 23 13.26 23.03 -10.29
C SER A 23 12.09 22.13 -10.76
N SER A 24 12.33 20.84 -10.97
CA SER A 24 11.40 19.80 -11.42
C SER A 24 11.26 18.60 -10.47
N GLY A 25 12.00 18.54 -9.35
CA GLY A 25 11.95 17.43 -8.37
C GLY A 25 12.30 16.05 -8.94
N PHE A 26 11.99 14.99 -8.16
CA PHE A 26 12.21 13.58 -8.53
C PHE A 26 11.61 13.21 -9.89
N ASP A 27 10.40 13.71 -10.20
CA ASP A 27 9.68 13.39 -11.44
C ASP A 27 10.42 13.86 -12.70
N GLY A 28 11.16 14.97 -12.59
CA GLY A 28 11.92 15.55 -13.69
C GLY A 28 13.26 14.88 -13.97
N LEU A 29 13.67 13.88 -13.18
CA LEU A 29 14.91 13.13 -13.42
C LEU A 29 14.72 12.12 -14.57
N PRO A 30 15.78 11.84 -15.36
CA PRO A 30 15.82 10.65 -16.21
C PRO A 30 15.65 9.38 -15.39
N ASP A 31 15.04 8.33 -15.95
CA ASP A 31 14.74 7.09 -15.21
C ASP A 31 15.97 6.45 -14.57
N THR A 32 17.12 6.45 -15.26
CA THR A 32 18.38 5.95 -14.69
C THR A 32 18.83 6.74 -13.47
N ALA A 33 18.62 8.06 -13.46
CA ALA A 33 18.97 8.92 -12.33
C ALA A 33 17.98 8.76 -11.16
N LYS A 34 16.72 8.41 -11.43
CA LYS A 34 15.75 8.04 -10.39
C LYS A 34 16.17 6.76 -9.68
N ASP A 35 16.57 5.74 -10.44
CA ASP A 35 17.02 4.46 -9.87
C ASP A 35 18.29 4.62 -9.03
N ASP A 36 19.27 5.38 -9.53
CA ASP A 36 20.51 5.66 -8.80
C ASP A 36 20.24 6.43 -7.51
N LEU A 37 19.31 7.39 -7.54
CA LEU A 37 18.88 8.14 -6.36
C LEU A 37 18.21 7.22 -5.33
N LEU A 38 17.23 6.42 -5.75
CA LEU A 38 16.55 5.47 -4.84
C LEU A 38 17.54 4.49 -4.21
N ARG A 39 18.51 3.97 -4.98
CA ARG A 39 19.56 3.09 -4.46
C ARG A 39 20.46 3.80 -3.44
N SER A 40 20.79 5.06 -3.69
CA SER A 40 21.59 5.85 -2.74
C SER A 40 20.84 6.07 -1.42
N ILE A 41 19.52 6.27 -1.46
CA ILE A 41 18.66 6.42 -0.28
C ILE A 41 18.59 5.09 0.47
N GLU A 42 18.37 3.98 -0.23
CA GLU A 42 18.32 2.63 0.34
C GLU A 42 19.61 2.30 1.12
N VAL A 43 20.78 2.67 0.59
CA VAL A 43 22.07 2.46 1.26
C VAL A 43 22.28 3.42 2.43
N ALA A 44 21.86 4.69 2.29
CA ALA A 44 22.11 5.72 3.30
C ALA A 44 21.20 5.60 4.53
N ASP A 45 19.94 5.23 4.33
CA ASP A 45 18.94 5.05 5.38
C ASP A 45 17.92 3.95 5.02
N PRO A 46 18.26 2.67 5.31
CA PRO A 46 17.39 1.55 4.99
C PRO A 46 16.02 1.62 5.69
N ALA A 47 15.97 2.12 6.93
CA ALA A 47 14.73 2.20 7.70
C ALA A 47 13.75 3.23 7.10
N PHE A 48 14.28 4.36 6.62
CA PHE A 48 13.50 5.33 5.87
C PHE A 48 13.05 4.77 4.52
N PHE A 49 13.94 4.06 3.79
CA PHE A 49 13.58 3.46 2.52
C PHE A 49 12.46 2.42 2.65
N ASP A 50 12.46 1.62 3.72
CA ASP A 50 11.35 0.71 4.03
C ASP A 50 10.02 1.45 4.21
N GLN A 51 10.02 2.61 4.89
CA GLN A 51 8.82 3.45 5.04
C GLN A 51 8.40 4.10 3.71
N LEU A 52 9.36 4.52 2.88
CA LEU A 52 9.10 5.06 1.55
C LEU A 52 8.40 4.00 0.68
N VAL A 53 8.92 2.78 0.64
CA VAL A 53 8.32 1.64 -0.08
C VAL A 53 6.91 1.36 0.43
N LEU A 54 6.73 1.28 1.75
CA LEU A 54 5.41 1.06 2.35
C LEU A 54 4.41 2.14 1.92
N GLN A 55 4.82 3.40 1.94
CA GLN A 55 3.95 4.51 1.54
C GLN A 55 3.66 4.51 0.04
N THR A 56 4.61 4.11 -0.81
CA THR A 56 4.37 3.91 -2.24
C THR A 56 3.34 2.83 -2.49
N TYR A 57 3.43 1.68 -1.80
CA TYR A 57 2.43 0.62 -1.89
C TYR A 57 1.05 1.07 -1.42
N ASN A 58 0.99 1.75 -0.28
CA ASN A 58 -0.26 2.31 0.23
C ASN A 58 -0.87 3.27 -0.80
N GLY A 59 -0.09 4.21 -1.33
CA GLY A 59 -0.55 5.16 -2.35
C GLY A 59 -1.04 4.44 -3.60
N TYR A 60 -0.30 3.47 -4.12
CA TYR A 60 -0.67 2.72 -5.31
C TYR A 60 -2.00 1.97 -5.17
N TYR A 61 -2.26 1.37 -4.00
CA TYR A 61 -3.46 0.57 -3.74
C TYR A 61 -4.60 1.34 -3.05
N THR A 62 -4.47 2.66 -2.83
CA THR A 62 -5.53 3.43 -2.17
C THR A 62 -5.84 4.76 -2.86
N ASN A 63 -4.96 5.30 -3.69
CA ASN A 63 -5.18 6.56 -4.37
C ASN A 63 -6.17 6.38 -5.54
N PRO A 64 -7.35 7.04 -5.52
CA PRO A 64 -8.32 6.96 -6.61
C PRO A 64 -7.75 7.37 -7.97
N GLU A 65 -6.82 8.33 -8.03
CA GLU A 65 -6.19 8.76 -9.28
C GLU A 65 -5.38 7.64 -9.94
N VAL A 66 -4.77 6.75 -9.13
CA VAL A 66 -4.05 5.58 -9.65
C VAL A 66 -5.04 4.59 -10.25
N PHE A 67 -6.18 4.37 -9.59
CA PHE A 67 -7.23 3.49 -10.13
C PHE A 67 -7.80 4.01 -11.44
N GLU A 68 -8.06 5.32 -11.53
CA GLU A 68 -8.53 5.97 -12.76
C GLU A 68 -7.53 5.78 -13.90
N ARG A 69 -6.24 6.00 -13.66
CA ARG A 69 -5.18 5.80 -14.67
C ARG A 69 -5.03 4.35 -15.11
N LEU A 70 -5.28 3.40 -14.21
CA LEU A 70 -5.25 1.97 -14.52
C LEU A 70 -6.53 1.46 -15.20
N GLY A 71 -7.58 2.29 -15.28
CA GLY A 71 -8.91 1.82 -15.68
C GLY A 71 -9.49 0.78 -14.71
N TYR A 72 -9.07 0.84 -13.45
CA TYR A 72 -9.54 -0.06 -12.41
C TYR A 72 -10.86 0.46 -11.84
N GLU A 73 -11.94 -0.32 -12.04
CA GLU A 73 -13.21 -0.06 -11.40
C GLU A 73 -13.33 -0.87 -10.10
N THR A 74 -13.56 -0.19 -8.98
CA THR A 74 -13.86 -0.86 -7.72
C THR A 74 -15.14 -1.70 -7.89
N PRO A 75 -15.10 -3.02 -7.63
CA PRO A 75 -16.28 -3.86 -7.75
C PRO A 75 -17.41 -3.31 -6.89
N LYS A 76 -18.61 -3.22 -7.47
CA LYS A 76 -19.81 -2.84 -6.71
C LYS A 76 -20.02 -3.88 -5.61
N LEU A 77 -20.29 -3.39 -4.40
CA LEU A 77 -20.74 -4.26 -3.31
C LEU A 77 -21.96 -5.05 -3.79
N ALA A 78 -21.96 -6.34 -3.47
CA ALA A 78 -23.11 -7.17 -3.74
C ALA A 78 -24.33 -6.59 -3.00
N PRO A 79 -25.52 -6.55 -3.62
CA PRO A 79 -26.70 -6.00 -2.97
C PRO A 79 -27.03 -6.79 -1.69
N PRO A 80 -27.68 -6.18 -0.69
CA PRO A 80 -28.08 -6.88 0.53
C PRO A 80 -28.87 -8.15 0.20
N GLY A 81 -28.44 -9.28 0.76
CA GLY A 81 -29.04 -10.60 0.49
C GLY A 81 -28.49 -11.32 -0.74
N ALA A 82 -27.57 -10.71 -1.50
CA ALA A 82 -26.82 -11.43 -2.52
C ALA A 82 -25.99 -12.55 -1.88
N GLN A 83 -26.12 -13.76 -2.41
CA GLN A 83 -25.25 -14.86 -2.08
C GLN A 83 -24.12 -14.91 -3.11
N PRO A 84 -22.86 -15.02 -2.70
CA PRO A 84 -21.78 -15.25 -3.66
C PRO A 84 -22.04 -16.58 -4.36
N ASP A 85 -21.83 -16.61 -5.67
CA ASP A 85 -21.79 -17.87 -6.39
C ASP A 85 -20.55 -18.62 -5.93
N LEU A 86 -20.77 -19.61 -5.06
CA LEU A 86 -19.71 -20.48 -4.58
C LEU A 86 -19.42 -21.52 -5.65
N LEU A 87 -18.16 -21.60 -6.08
CA LEU A 87 -17.68 -22.60 -7.03
C LEU A 87 -17.98 -24.03 -6.56
N ASP A 88 -17.90 -24.27 -5.25
CA ASP A 88 -18.22 -25.55 -4.62
C ASP A 88 -18.84 -25.33 -3.23
N VAL A 89 -20.14 -25.59 -3.13
CA VAL A 89 -20.90 -25.45 -1.88
C VAL A 89 -20.61 -26.55 -0.87
N SER A 90 -19.98 -27.66 -1.27
CA SER A 90 -19.63 -28.76 -0.35
C SER A 90 -18.55 -28.36 0.65
N LEU A 91 -17.75 -27.34 0.33
CA LEU A 91 -16.76 -26.76 1.26
C LEU A 91 -17.41 -26.17 2.51
N LEU A 92 -18.70 -25.84 2.47
CA LEU A 92 -19.45 -25.33 3.62
C LEU A 92 -20.01 -26.43 4.53
N ASP A 93 -19.94 -27.69 4.12
CA ASP A 93 -20.62 -28.78 4.84
C ASP A 93 -20.06 -28.98 6.24
N GLN A 94 -18.75 -28.77 6.43
CA GLN A 94 -18.13 -28.83 7.75
C GLN A 94 -18.70 -27.76 8.70
N GLN A 95 -18.99 -26.57 8.19
CA GLN A 95 -19.54 -25.49 8.99
C GLN A 95 -21.05 -25.68 9.25
N ARG A 96 -21.79 -26.23 8.28
CA ARG A 96 -23.21 -26.57 8.43
C ARG A 96 -23.45 -27.68 9.46
N ASN A 97 -22.53 -28.65 9.52
CA ASN A 97 -22.60 -29.81 10.41
C ASN A 97 -21.93 -29.58 11.76
N ARG A 98 -21.39 -28.38 12.02
CA ARG A 98 -20.78 -28.07 13.31
C ARG A 98 -21.84 -27.95 14.38
N GLU A 99 -21.61 -28.61 15.51
CA GLU A 99 -22.43 -28.43 16.72
C GLU A 99 -22.45 -26.94 17.13
N PRO A 100 -23.59 -26.41 17.59
CA PRO A 100 -23.68 -25.04 18.06
C PRO A 100 -22.60 -24.74 19.10
N PHE A 101 -21.81 -23.70 18.85
CA PHE A 101 -20.83 -23.24 19.83
C PHE A 101 -21.49 -22.62 21.08
N TRP A 102 -22.76 -22.19 20.96
CA TRP A 102 -23.52 -21.61 22.07
C TRP A 102 -24.30 -22.67 22.85
N LYS A 103 -24.40 -22.47 24.18
CA LYS A 103 -25.32 -23.25 25.01
C LYS A 103 -26.76 -22.86 24.68
N LYS A 104 -27.60 -23.86 24.41
CA LYS A 104 -29.06 -23.67 24.39
C LYS A 104 -29.51 -23.28 25.80
N VAL A 105 -30.19 -22.15 25.91
CA VAL A 105 -30.88 -21.70 27.13
C VAL A 105 -32.29 -22.25 27.13
#